data_AF-A0A918V6B1-F1
#
_entry.id   AF-A0A918V6B1-F1
#
_cell.length_a   1.000
_cell.length_b   1.000
_cell.length_c   1.000
_cell.angle_alpha   90.00
_cell.angle_beta   90.00
_cell.angle_gamma   90.00
#
_symmetry.space_group_name_H-M   'P 1'
#
loop_
_entity.id
_entity.type
_entity.pdbx_description
1 polymer ?
#
loop_
_entity_poly.entity_id
_entity_poly.type
_entity_poly.pdbx_seq_one_letter_code
_entity_poly.pdbx_strand_id
1 'polypeptide(L)'
;MTLQEAHNFFKSIKTETTKTSEIKVYDKFLHILNELKNREFTTDEIQSIEVELKSLQFESNPENRKRFFKKALTKFENYLKDTFSLISKGHYTNLSVSLGILFGVVFGVLIGQRFEKSLGLSLGICLGMFIGAYIGRNKDAKAKAAGNIL
;
A
#
# COMPACT_ATOMS: atom_id res chain seq x y z
N MET A 1 13.28 -2.66 -17.42
CA MET A 1 13.47 -1.22 -17.30
C MET A 1 14.38 -0.88 -16.14
N THR A 2 15.14 0.20 -16.28
CA THR A 2 15.86 0.88 -15.19
C THR A 2 14.90 1.70 -14.31
N LEU A 3 15.35 2.17 -13.14
CA LEU A 3 14.56 3.08 -12.29
C LEU A 3 14.11 4.34 -13.04
N GLN A 4 15.00 4.91 -13.85
CA GLN A 4 14.72 6.11 -14.64
C GLN A 4 13.76 5.83 -15.79
N GLU A 5 13.90 4.68 -16.46
CA GLU A 5 12.96 4.23 -17.49
C GLU A 5 11.56 4.00 -16.91
N ALA A 6 11.46 3.36 -15.74
CA ALA A 6 10.20 3.16 -15.04
C ALA A 6 9.53 4.49 -14.71
N HIS A 7 10.28 5.46 -14.19
CA HIS A 7 9.75 6.79 -13.88
C HIS A 7 9.23 7.49 -15.14
N ASN A 8 9.98 7.45 -16.24
CA ASN A 8 9.57 8.05 -17.51
C ASN A 8 8.32 7.36 -18.08
N PHE A 9 8.24 6.04 -18.01
CA PHE A 9 7.07 5.25 -18.42
C PHE A 9 5.81 5.67 -17.66
N PHE A 10 5.86 5.72 -16.32
CA PHE A 10 4.69 6.15 -15.53
C PHE A 10 4.31 7.61 -15.78
N LYS A 11 5.28 8.47 -16.10
CA LYS A 11 5.02 9.87 -16.48
C LYS A 11 4.30 9.97 -17.82
N SER A 12 4.68 9.18 -18.83
CA SER A 12 4.02 9.19 -20.14
C SER A 12 2.59 8.68 -20.08
N ILE A 13 2.37 7.49 -19.48
CA ILE A 13 1.03 6.90 -19.41
C ILE A 13 0.07 7.72 -18.55
N LYS A 14 0.60 8.52 -17.59
CA LYS A 14 -0.19 9.49 -16.83
C LYS A 14 -0.72 10.63 -17.71
N THR A 15 0.07 11.11 -18.66
CA THR A 15 -0.35 12.16 -19.59
C THR A 15 -1.29 11.65 -20.69
N GLU A 16 -1.24 10.35 -21.00
CA GLU A 16 -2.07 9.72 -22.04
C GLU A 16 -3.49 9.38 -21.55
N THR A 17 -3.69 9.18 -20.24
CA THR A 17 -4.99 8.78 -19.69
C THR A 17 -5.78 9.98 -19.14
N THR A 18 -7.09 10.00 -19.36
CA THR A 18 -8.01 10.95 -18.71
C THR A 18 -8.67 10.36 -17.47
N LYS A 19 -8.47 9.06 -17.21
CA LYS A 19 -9.11 8.35 -16.09
C LYS A 19 -8.42 8.69 -14.78
N THR A 20 -9.07 9.50 -13.95
CA THR A 20 -8.57 9.88 -12.61
C THR A 20 -8.21 8.67 -11.74
N SER A 21 -8.92 7.56 -11.87
CA SER A 21 -8.64 6.35 -11.09
C SER A 21 -7.35 5.62 -11.49
N GLU A 22 -6.90 5.77 -12.74
CA GLU A 22 -5.61 5.27 -13.22
C GLU A 22 -4.49 6.23 -12.82
N ILE A 23 -4.71 7.54 -13.01
CA ILE A 23 -3.78 8.60 -12.62
C ILE A 23 -3.35 8.44 -11.15
N LYS A 24 -4.29 8.16 -10.25
CA LYS A 24 -3.99 7.90 -8.82
C LYS A 24 -3.05 6.73 -8.57
N VAL A 25 -3.08 5.69 -9.42
CA VAL A 25 -2.17 4.54 -9.30
C VAL A 25 -0.79 4.92 -9.83
N TYR A 26 -0.72 5.64 -10.95
CA TYR A 26 0.54 6.09 -11.53
C TYR A 26 1.25 7.10 -10.64
N ASP A 27 0.52 8.01 -9.99
CA ASP A 27 1.07 8.96 -9.02
C ASP A 27 1.73 8.26 -7.83
N LYS A 28 1.14 7.14 -7.37
CA LYS A 28 1.76 6.34 -6.30
C LYS A 28 3.06 5.68 -6.74
N PHE A 29 3.09 5.13 -7.95
CA PHE A 29 4.33 4.61 -8.53
C PHE A 29 5.40 5.69 -8.62
N LEU A 30 5.08 6.84 -9.20
CA LEU A 30 6.01 7.97 -9.34
C LEU A 30 6.53 8.45 -7.99
N HIS A 31 5.67 8.52 -6.97
CA HIS A 31 6.09 8.86 -5.63
C HIS A 31 7.11 7.86 -5.07
N ILE A 32 6.82 6.55 -5.10
CA ILE A 32 7.75 5.51 -4.64
C ILE A 32 9.07 5.59 -5.41
N LEU A 33 9.03 5.71 -6.74
CA LEU A 33 10.25 5.78 -7.55
C LEU A 33 11.11 7.01 -7.20
N ASN A 34 10.49 8.15 -6.89
CA ASN A 34 11.22 9.34 -6.44
C ASN A 34 11.81 9.17 -5.04
N GLU A 35 11.08 8.55 -4.10
CA GLU A 35 11.60 8.24 -2.77
C GLU A 35 12.78 7.27 -2.84
N LEU A 36 12.72 6.26 -3.72
CA LEU A 36 13.83 5.33 -3.96
C LEU A 36 15.04 6.05 -4.55
N LYS A 37 14.84 7.00 -5.47
CA LYS A 37 15.93 7.77 -6.09
C LYS A 37 16.67 8.68 -5.10
N ASN A 38 15.99 9.12 -4.05
CA ASN A 38 16.55 9.99 -3.02
C ASN A 38 17.27 9.22 -1.90
N ARG A 39 17.25 7.89 -1.92
CA ARG A 39 17.91 7.02 -0.93
C ARG A 39 19.21 6.47 -1.47
N GLU A 40 20.15 6.20 -0.58
CA GLU A 40 21.41 5.54 -0.91
C GLU A 40 21.17 4.02 -1.00
N PHE A 41 21.36 3.47 -2.19
CA PHE A 41 21.36 2.03 -2.47
C PHE A 41 22.69 1.63 -3.09
N THR A 42 23.17 0.45 -2.76
CA THR A 42 24.30 -0.19 -3.43
C THR A 42 23.92 -0.57 -4.87
N THR A 43 24.93 -0.82 -5.71
CA THR A 43 24.70 -1.25 -7.10
C THR A 43 23.89 -2.54 -7.17
N ASP A 44 24.15 -3.49 -6.26
CA ASP A 44 23.43 -4.77 -6.21
C ASP A 44 21.97 -4.58 -5.81
N GLU A 45 21.69 -3.68 -4.87
CA GLU A 45 20.32 -3.35 -4.46
C GLU A 45 19.54 -2.66 -5.58
N ILE A 46 20.17 -1.72 -6.30
CA ILE A 46 19.58 -1.07 -7.49
C ILE A 46 19.26 -2.13 -8.55
N GLN A 47 20.20 -3.04 -8.84
CA GLN A 47 19.98 -4.12 -9.79
C GLN A 47 18.80 -5.01 -9.36
N SER A 48 18.72 -5.35 -8.08
CA SER A 48 17.61 -6.14 -7.54
C SER A 48 16.26 -5.44 -7.74
N ILE A 49 16.19 -4.13 -7.47
CA ILE A 49 14.98 -3.32 -7.71
C ILE A 49 14.61 -3.29 -9.20
N GLU A 50 15.59 -3.12 -10.08
CA GLU A 50 15.35 -3.09 -11.54
C GLU A 50 14.92 -4.44 -12.11
N VAL A 51 15.43 -5.55 -11.55
CA VAL A 51 14.97 -6.90 -11.86
C VAL A 51 13.50 -7.07 -11.47
N GLU A 52 13.11 -6.60 -10.28
CA GLU A 52 11.70 -6.65 -9.88
C GLU A 52 10.83 -5.76 -10.77
N LEU A 53 11.26 -4.54 -11.13
CA LEU A 53 10.52 -3.68 -12.06
C LEU A 53 10.33 -4.34 -13.44
N LYS A 54 11.32 -5.11 -13.92
CA LYS A 54 11.19 -5.93 -15.15
C LYS A 54 10.17 -7.06 -14.98
N SER A 55 10.13 -7.71 -13.81
CA SER A 55 9.25 -8.85 -13.53
C SER A 55 7.76 -8.47 -13.57
N LEU A 56 7.44 -7.20 -13.34
CA LEU A 56 6.07 -6.67 -13.30
C LEU A 56 5.40 -6.48 -14.67
N GLN A 57 6.14 -6.66 -15.78
CA GLN A 57 5.62 -6.71 -17.16
C GLN A 57 4.67 -5.54 -17.52
N PHE A 58 5.07 -4.30 -17.20
CA PHE A 58 4.23 -3.11 -17.39
C PHE A 58 3.83 -2.82 -18.85
N GLU A 59 4.53 -3.40 -19.82
CA GLU A 59 4.29 -3.25 -21.25
C GLU A 59 3.15 -4.15 -21.78
N SER A 60 2.57 -5.00 -20.92
CA SER A 60 1.35 -5.72 -21.29
C SER A 60 0.18 -4.75 -21.57
N ASN A 61 -0.72 -5.12 -22.47
CA ASN A 61 -1.93 -4.34 -22.80
C ASN A 61 -3.18 -4.98 -22.16
N PRO A 62 -3.40 -4.83 -20.85
CA PRO A 62 -4.53 -5.43 -20.14
C PRO A 62 -5.82 -4.68 -20.43
N GLU A 63 -6.93 -5.41 -20.58
CA GLU A 63 -8.28 -4.82 -20.70
C GLU A 63 -8.61 -3.88 -19.53
N ASN A 64 -8.17 -4.22 -18.32
CA ASN A 64 -8.35 -3.39 -17.12
C ASN A 64 -7.02 -2.85 -16.59
N ARG A 65 -6.53 -1.78 -17.24
CA ARG A 65 -5.27 -1.09 -16.89
C ARG A 65 -5.20 -0.73 -15.40
N LYS A 66 -6.23 -0.10 -14.84
CA LYS A 66 -6.28 0.24 -13.40
C LYS A 66 -6.01 -0.99 -12.51
N ARG A 67 -6.74 -2.09 -12.73
CA ARG A 67 -6.61 -3.30 -11.91
C ARG A 67 -5.23 -3.92 -12.06
N PHE A 68 -4.72 -3.96 -13.28
CA PHE A 68 -3.39 -4.47 -13.59
C PHE A 68 -2.29 -3.69 -12.85
N PHE A 69 -2.25 -2.36 -13.04
CA PHE A 69 -1.24 -1.52 -12.39
C PHE A 69 -1.41 -1.48 -10.87
N LYS A 70 -2.63 -1.55 -10.34
CA LYS A 70 -2.85 -1.67 -8.89
C LYS A 70 -2.24 -2.97 -8.35
N LYS A 71 -2.40 -4.10 -9.06
CA LYS A 71 -1.82 -5.38 -8.65
C LYS A 71 -0.30 -5.33 -8.72
N ALA A 72 0.26 -4.72 -9.76
CA ALA A 72 1.69 -4.55 -9.90
C ALA A 72 2.27 -3.63 -8.81
N LEU A 73 1.56 -2.54 -8.46
CA LEU A 73 1.94 -1.65 -7.36
C LEU A 73 2.01 -2.42 -6.03
N THR A 74 0.98 -3.21 -5.70
CA THR A 74 0.96 -4.00 -4.48
C THR A 74 2.11 -5.03 -4.43
N LYS A 75 2.43 -5.67 -5.56
CA LYS A 75 3.59 -6.57 -5.64
C LYS A 75 4.90 -5.82 -5.35
N PHE A 76 5.08 -4.66 -5.98
CA PHE A 76 6.27 -3.84 -5.79
C PHE A 76 6.39 -3.33 -4.34
N GLU A 77 5.31 -2.84 -3.75
CA GLU A 77 5.27 -2.43 -2.34
C GLU A 77 5.63 -3.59 -1.40
N ASN A 78 5.15 -4.81 -1.68
CA ASN A 78 5.51 -5.99 -0.90
C ASN A 78 7.00 -6.36 -1.05
N TYR A 79 7.54 -6.32 -2.27
CA TYR A 79 8.96 -6.55 -2.51
C TYR A 79 9.83 -5.55 -1.72
N LEU A 80 9.49 -4.25 -1.77
CA LEU A 80 10.22 -3.21 -1.06
C LEU A 80 10.14 -3.40 0.46
N LYS A 81 8.97 -3.81 0.96
CA LYS A 81 8.78 -4.14 2.36
C LYS A 81 9.58 -5.37 2.78
N ASP A 82 9.51 -6.46 2.03
CA ASP A 82 10.10 -7.73 2.43
C ASP A 82 11.63 -7.71 2.30
N THR A 83 12.16 -6.95 1.33
CA THR A 83 13.60 -6.86 1.05
C THR A 83 14.27 -5.73 1.83
N PHE A 84 13.66 -4.55 1.88
CA PHE A 84 14.27 -3.33 2.43
C PHE A 84 13.55 -2.80 3.69
N SER A 85 12.53 -3.52 4.19
CA SER A 85 11.64 -3.03 5.26
C SER A 85 10.94 -1.70 4.93
N LEU A 86 10.91 -1.30 3.65
CA LEU A 86 10.35 -0.03 3.21
C LEU A 86 8.83 -0.14 3.07
N ILE A 87 8.11 0.73 3.76
CA ILE A 87 6.65 0.73 3.77
C ILE A 87 6.10 2.11 3.41
N SER A 88 4.91 2.13 2.80
CA SER A 88 4.19 3.38 2.57
C SER A 88 3.65 3.97 3.87
N LYS A 89 3.58 5.30 3.92
CA LYS A 89 3.00 6.01 5.07
C LYS A 89 1.60 5.49 5.43
N GLY A 90 1.42 5.12 6.71
CA GLY A 90 0.14 4.66 7.23
C GLY A 90 -0.19 3.21 6.89
N HIS A 91 0.77 2.44 6.37
CA HIS A 91 0.58 1.02 6.00
C HIS A 91 0.01 0.21 7.16
N TYR A 92 0.63 0.28 8.35
CA TYR A 92 0.17 -0.51 9.49
C TYR A 92 -1.15 0.00 10.03
N THR A 93 -1.37 1.33 10.09
CA THR A 93 -2.65 1.92 10.50
C THR A 93 -3.81 1.46 9.62
N ASN A 94 -3.67 1.53 8.30
CA ASN A 94 -4.76 1.12 7.41
C ASN A 94 -5.04 -0.38 7.50
N LEU A 95 -4.00 -1.20 7.62
CA LEU A 95 -4.12 -2.64 7.77
C LEU A 95 -4.81 -3.02 9.08
N SER A 96 -4.34 -2.49 10.22
CA SER A 96 -4.87 -2.82 11.54
C SER A 96 -6.27 -2.27 11.76
N VAL A 97 -6.62 -1.10 11.22
CA VAL A 97 -7.99 -0.56 11.26
C VAL A 97 -8.92 -1.46 10.44
N SER A 98 -8.52 -1.87 9.23
CA SER A 98 -9.33 -2.74 8.38
C SER A 98 -9.60 -4.10 9.04
N LEU A 99 -8.56 -4.70 9.63
CA LEU A 99 -8.70 -5.92 10.43
C LEU A 99 -9.56 -5.68 11.66
N GLY A 100 -9.35 -4.56 12.36
CA GLY A 100 -10.12 -4.16 13.52
C GLY A 100 -11.62 -4.06 13.23
N ILE A 101 -12.00 -3.46 12.10
CA ILE A 101 -13.39 -3.41 11.64
C ILE A 101 -13.92 -4.84 11.36
N LEU A 102 -13.15 -5.67 10.65
CA LEU A 102 -13.57 -7.04 10.33
C LEU A 102 -13.84 -7.87 11.59
N PHE A 103 -12.92 -7.85 12.55
CA PHE A 103 -13.11 -8.51 13.84
C PHE A 103 -14.21 -7.84 14.65
N GLY A 104 -14.29 -6.51 14.63
CA GLY A 104 -15.31 -5.73 15.32
C GLY A 104 -16.73 -6.07 14.87
N VAL A 105 -16.94 -6.32 13.58
CA VAL A 105 -18.22 -6.82 13.05
C VAL A 105 -18.54 -8.19 13.63
N VAL A 106 -17.60 -9.14 13.61
CA VAL A 106 -17.80 -10.50 14.12
C VAL A 106 -18.13 -10.47 15.62
N PHE A 107 -17.31 -9.78 16.42
CA PHE A 107 -17.54 -9.63 17.85
C PHE A 107 -18.84 -8.87 18.16
N GLY A 108 -19.13 -7.82 17.39
CA GLY A 108 -20.34 -7.01 17.56
C GLY A 108 -21.62 -7.79 17.29
N VAL A 109 -21.63 -8.69 16.31
CA VAL A 109 -22.76 -9.59 16.05
C VAL A 109 -22.95 -10.57 17.20
N LEU A 110 -21.87 -11.16 17.73
CA LEU A 110 -21.93 -12.10 18.86
C LEU A 110 -22.46 -11.45 20.14
N ILE A 111 -21.96 -10.25 20.47
CA ILE A 111 -22.41 -9.48 21.65
C ILE A 111 -23.84 -8.96 21.44
N GLY A 112 -24.16 -8.53 20.22
CA GLY A 112 -25.48 -8.07 19.80
C GLY A 112 -26.54 -9.17 19.75
N GLN A 113 -26.20 -10.45 20.02
CA GLN A 113 -27.21 -11.47 20.30
C GLN A 113 -27.80 -11.33 21.71
N ARG A 114 -27.05 -10.72 22.66
CA ARG A 114 -27.47 -10.49 24.05
C ARG A 114 -27.98 -9.06 24.31
N PHE A 115 -27.67 -8.13 23.41
CA PHE A 115 -28.12 -6.74 23.40
C PHE A 115 -28.92 -6.46 22.12
N GLU A 116 -29.31 -5.21 21.86
CA GLU A 116 -29.79 -4.83 20.54
C GLU A 116 -28.67 -5.02 19.49
N LYS A 117 -28.98 -5.76 18.42
CA LYS A 117 -28.03 -6.14 17.35
C LYS A 117 -27.30 -4.93 16.75
N SER A 118 -28.02 -3.82 16.58
CA SER A 118 -27.48 -2.55 16.05
C SER A 118 -26.42 -1.95 16.99
N LEU A 119 -26.67 -1.99 18.29
CA LEU A 119 -25.79 -1.45 19.32
C LEU A 119 -24.51 -2.29 19.43
N GLY A 120 -24.65 -3.63 19.44
CA GLY A 120 -23.51 -4.55 19.45
C GLY A 120 -22.60 -4.37 18.23
N LEU A 121 -23.18 -4.25 17.03
CA LEU A 121 -22.42 -4.02 15.80
C LEU A 121 -21.67 -2.68 15.81
N SER A 122 -22.35 -1.59 16.19
CA SER A 122 -21.74 -0.26 16.27
C SER A 122 -20.58 -0.23 17.27
N LEU A 123 -20.78 -0.77 18.47
CA LEU A 123 -19.74 -0.87 19.50
C LEU A 123 -18.56 -1.72 19.03
N GLY A 124 -18.83 -2.87 18.42
CA GLY A 124 -17.80 -3.75 17.89
C GLY A 124 -16.92 -3.08 16.84
N ILE A 125 -17.52 -2.38 15.88
CA ILE A 125 -16.80 -1.63 14.85
C ILE A 125 -15.99 -0.49 15.47
N CYS A 126 -16.58 0.30 16.37
CA CYS A 126 -15.90 1.43 17.03
C CYS A 126 -14.69 0.96 17.85
N LEU A 127 -14.85 -0.09 18.66
CA LEU A 127 -13.76 -0.67 19.46
C LEU A 127 -12.68 -1.28 18.56
N GLY A 128 -13.09 -2.04 17.54
CA GLY A 128 -12.18 -2.63 16.57
C GLY A 128 -11.35 -1.59 15.84
N MET A 129 -11.98 -0.50 15.39
CA MET A 129 -11.29 0.63 14.77
C MET A 129 -10.35 1.33 15.75
N PHE A 130 -10.76 1.55 17.01
CA PHE A 130 -9.92 2.20 18.01
C PHE A 130 -8.66 1.39 18.32
N ILE A 131 -8.82 0.09 18.61
CA ILE A 131 -7.70 -0.84 18.88
C ILE A 131 -6.80 -0.93 17.63
N GLY A 132 -7.41 -1.06 16.45
CA GLY A 132 -6.70 -1.07 15.18
C GLY A 132 -5.86 0.19 14.99
N ALA A 133 -6.44 1.37 15.16
CA ALA A 133 -5.74 2.65 15.01
C ALA A 133 -4.59 2.80 16.02
N TYR A 134 -4.79 2.38 17.27
CA TYR A 134 -3.75 2.44 18.30
C TYR A 134 -2.53 1.57 17.94
N ILE A 135 -2.76 0.29 17.63
CA ILE A 135 -1.69 -0.65 17.25
C ILE A 135 -0.98 -0.17 15.98
N GLY A 136 -1.76 0.26 14.99
CA GLY A 136 -1.26 0.70 13.70
C GLY A 136 -0.38 1.93 13.80
N ARG A 137 -0.82 2.97 14.53
CA ARG A 137 -0.04 4.19 14.76
C ARG A 137 1.28 3.90 15.47
N ASN A 138 1.28 2.98 16.44
CA ASN A 138 2.50 2.61 17.14
C ASN A 138 3.50 1.92 16.20
N LYS A 139 3.04 1.01 15.33
CA LYS A 139 3.90 0.37 14.33
C LYS A 139 4.40 1.34 13.27
N ASP A 140 3.54 2.23 12.78
CA ASP A 140 3.94 3.28 11.83
C ASP A 140 4.94 4.27 12.48
N ALA A 141 4.80 4.60 13.76
CA ALA A 141 5.77 5.45 14.48
C ALA A 141 7.14 4.77 14.59
N LYS A 142 7.19 3.46 14.86
CA LYS A 142 8.43 2.68 14.86
C LYS A 142 9.10 2.65 13.49
N ALA A 143 8.31 2.42 12.43
CA ALA A 143 8.83 2.45 11.06
C ALA A 143 9.35 3.84 10.67
N LYS A 144 8.68 4.91 11.12
CA LYS A 144 9.14 6.29 10.92
C LYS A 144 10.48 6.53 11.64
N ALA A 145 10.60 6.09 12.89
CA ALA A 145 11.83 6.24 13.67
C ALA A 145 13.01 5.46 13.05
N ALA A 146 12.73 4.35 12.37
CA ALA A 146 13.73 3.55 11.66
C ALA A 146 14.09 4.09 10.26
N GLY A 147 13.44 5.15 9.76
CA GLY A 147 13.68 5.68 8.41
C GLY A 147 13.06 4.85 7.29
N ASN A 148 12.14 3.93 7.62
CA ASN A 148 11.59 2.93 6.70
C ASN A 148 10.33 3.39 5.94
N ILE A 149 9.93 4.67 6.09
CA ILE A 149 8.75 5.21 5.42
C ILE A 149 9.11 5.83 4.07
N LEU A 150 8.46 5.36 3.01
CA LEU A 150 8.36 5.99 1.70
C LEU A 150 7.25 7.05 1.72
#